data_AF-A0A7H9HQ55-F1
#
_entry.id   AF-A0A7H9HQ55-F1
#
_cell.length_a   1.000
_cell.length_b   1.000
_cell.length_c   1.000
_cell.angle_alpha   90.00
_cell.angle_beta   90.00
_cell.angle_gamma   90.00
#
_symmetry.space_group_name_H-M   'P 1'
#
loop_
_entity.id
_entity.type
_entity.pdbx_description
1 polymer ?
#
loop_
_entity_poly.entity_id
_entity_poly.type
_entity_poly.pdbx_seq_one_letter_code
_entity_poly.pdbx_strand_id
1 'polypeptide(L)'
;MDRDSNAGVSELHRENPQAVTAKVVKPRRKPRAPKKNKLSSDQVRKNHVVSEQRRRELVRTVYDDLVEIVPDLEPSERRSEILIYLKTINHLKWLYRRNSYLRKLLTEKYERQGEPAVELPNRLVWELRSIPSAQQDTNKQESSQ
;
A
#
# COMPACT_ATOMS: atom_id res chain seq x y z
N MET A 1 29.69 -28.14 -41.46
CA MET A 1 29.38 -28.87 -42.69
C MET A 1 27.93 -29.32 -42.53
N ASP A 2 26.87 -28.68 -43.02
CA ASP A 2 26.63 -27.58 -43.97
C ASP A 2 25.19 -27.08 -43.64
N ARG A 3 24.92 -25.79 -43.46
CA ARG A 3 24.50 -24.81 -44.49
C ARG A 3 23.61 -25.41 -45.58
N ASP A 4 22.33 -25.06 -45.56
CA ASP A 4 21.74 -24.10 -46.52
C ASP A 4 20.32 -23.73 -46.06
N SER A 5 19.94 -22.44 -45.93
CA SER A 5 19.72 -21.44 -47.01
C SER A 5 18.50 -21.88 -47.85
N ASN A 6 17.48 -21.09 -48.19
CA ASN A 6 17.22 -19.65 -48.16
C ASN A 6 15.84 -19.45 -48.83
N ALA A 7 15.33 -18.22 -48.73
CA ALA A 7 14.32 -17.56 -49.56
C ALA A 7 12.84 -17.81 -49.19
N GLY A 8 12.00 -16.80 -49.00
CA GLY A 8 12.09 -15.39 -49.39
C GLY A 8 10.92 -15.02 -50.30
N VAL A 9 9.93 -14.36 -49.70
CA VAL A 9 9.06 -13.27 -50.22
C VAL A 9 8.46 -13.34 -51.64
N SER A 10 7.12 -13.26 -51.71
CA SER A 10 6.30 -12.40 -52.61
C SER A 10 4.81 -12.69 -52.29
N GLU A 11 4.05 -11.85 -51.57
CA GLU A 11 3.54 -10.49 -51.83
C GLU A 11 2.25 -10.44 -52.70
N LEU A 12 1.20 -9.89 -52.06
CA LEU A 12 -0.04 -9.27 -52.55
C LEU A 12 -1.08 -10.10 -53.32
N HIS A 13 -2.26 -10.27 -52.71
CA HIS A 13 -3.51 -9.73 -53.29
C HIS A 13 -4.52 -9.46 -52.17
N ARG A 14 -5.03 -8.23 -52.17
CA ARG A 14 -5.97 -7.64 -51.20
C ARG A 14 -7.35 -7.65 -51.83
N GLU A 15 -8.31 -8.38 -51.27
CA GLU A 15 -9.74 -8.17 -51.54
C GLU A 15 -10.55 -8.58 -50.28
N ASN A 16 -11.19 -7.60 -49.65
CA ASN A 16 -12.36 -7.71 -48.77
C ASN A 16 -13.23 -6.53 -49.24
N PRO A 17 -14.54 -6.65 -49.55
CA PRO A 17 -15.52 -7.18 -48.60
C PRO A 17 -16.79 -7.83 -49.20
N GLN A 18 -17.41 -8.78 -48.48
CA GLN A 18 -18.85 -8.73 -48.14
C GLN A 18 -19.34 -10.03 -47.47
N ALA A 19 -19.85 -9.84 -46.26
CA ALA A 19 -21.07 -10.44 -45.73
C ALA A 19 -21.35 -11.92 -46.02
N VAL A 20 -20.89 -12.79 -45.11
CA VAL A 20 -21.69 -13.97 -44.72
C VAL A 20 -21.82 -14.00 -43.20
N THR A 21 -23.04 -13.75 -42.73
CA THR A 21 -23.45 -13.81 -41.33
C THR A 21 -23.54 -15.26 -40.87
N ALA A 22 -22.39 -15.91 -40.67
CA ALA A 22 -22.34 -17.22 -40.06
C ALA A 22 -22.46 -17.08 -38.53
N LYS A 23 -23.63 -17.48 -38.00
CA LYS A 23 -23.93 -17.52 -36.56
C LYS A 23 -22.85 -18.32 -35.82
N VAL A 24 -22.01 -17.63 -35.05
CA VAL A 24 -21.05 -18.26 -34.12
C VAL A 24 -21.83 -18.98 -33.03
N VAL A 25 -21.97 -20.30 -33.17
CA VAL A 25 -22.46 -21.16 -32.09
C VAL A 25 -21.38 -21.19 -31.00
N LYS A 26 -21.56 -20.39 -29.95
CA LYS A 26 -20.70 -20.41 -28.77
C LYS A 26 -20.72 -21.84 -28.19
N PRO A 27 -19.57 -22.51 -27.98
CA PRO A 27 -19.56 -23.83 -27.37
C PRO A 27 -20.14 -23.72 -25.95
N ARG A 28 -21.21 -24.48 -25.69
CA ARG A 28 -21.83 -24.57 -24.36
C ARG A 28 -20.78 -25.07 -23.37
N ARG A 29 -20.41 -24.23 -22.40
CA ARG A 29 -19.50 -24.60 -21.31
C ARG A 29 -20.13 -25.78 -20.55
N LYS A 30 -19.41 -26.91 -20.50
CA LYS A 30 -19.79 -28.06 -19.67
C LYS A 30 -20.00 -27.56 -18.22
N PRO A 31 -21.06 -28.01 -17.52
CA PRO A 31 -21.28 -27.62 -16.14
C PRO A 31 -20.04 -28.00 -15.31
N ARG A 32 -19.47 -27.03 -14.60
CA ARG A 32 -18.33 -27.30 -13.70
C ARG A 32 -18.81 -28.32 -12.67
N ALA A 33 -18.11 -29.46 -12.58
CA ALA A 33 -18.37 -30.44 -11.55
C ALA A 33 -18.41 -29.75 -10.17
N PRO A 34 -19.28 -30.19 -9.25
CA PRO A 34 -19.37 -29.59 -7.93
C PRO A 34 -17.98 -29.63 -7.29
N LYS A 35 -17.52 -28.46 -6.81
CA LYS A 35 -16.22 -28.33 -6.15
C LYS A 35 -16.25 -29.22 -4.91
N LYS A 36 -15.77 -30.46 -5.01
CA LYS A 36 -15.48 -31.30 -3.85
C LYS A 36 -14.51 -30.49 -2.98
N ASN A 37 -14.85 -30.26 -1.72
CA ASN A 37 -13.95 -29.64 -0.75
C ASN A 37 -12.66 -30.46 -0.75
N LYS A 38 -11.57 -29.86 -1.24
CA LYS A 38 -10.27 -30.55 -1.44
C LYS A 38 -9.58 -30.91 -0.12
N LEU A 39 -10.10 -30.40 0.99
CA LEU A 39 -9.52 -30.51 2.32
C LEU A 39 -10.54 -31.20 3.23
N SER A 40 -10.11 -32.26 3.92
CA SER A 40 -10.86 -32.86 5.02
C SER A 40 -11.04 -31.85 6.16
N SER A 41 -12.02 -32.05 7.04
CA SER A 41 -12.22 -31.25 8.25
C SER A 41 -10.94 -31.12 9.09
N ASP A 42 -10.19 -32.22 9.22
CA ASP A 42 -8.90 -32.23 9.93
C ASP A 42 -7.82 -31.43 9.19
N GLN A 43 -7.82 -31.45 7.87
CA GLN A 43 -6.89 -30.66 7.06
C GLN A 43 -7.21 -29.16 7.14
N VAL A 44 -8.49 -28.80 7.17
CA VAL A 44 -8.95 -27.42 7.38
C VAL A 44 -8.50 -26.94 8.76
N ARG A 45 -8.69 -27.74 9.82
CA ARG A 45 -8.24 -27.40 11.18
C ARG A 45 -6.73 -27.19 11.25
N LYS A 46 -5.94 -28.08 10.66
CA LYS A 46 -4.47 -27.96 10.59
C LYS A 46 -4.06 -26.69 9.83
N ASN A 47 -4.64 -26.45 8.66
CA ASN A 47 -4.34 -25.27 7.85
C ASN A 47 -4.71 -23.97 8.59
N HIS A 48 -5.84 -23.94 9.29
CA HIS A 48 -6.25 -22.78 10.08
C HIS A 48 -5.18 -22.42 11.13
N VAL A 49 -4.74 -23.39 11.94
CA VAL A 49 -3.70 -23.18 12.96
C VAL A 49 -2.40 -22.69 12.33
N VAL A 50 -1.96 -23.30 11.23
CA VAL A 50 -0.73 -22.89 10.53
C VAL A 50 -0.86 -21.47 9.94
N SER A 51 -2.00 -21.16 9.32
CA SER A 51 -2.23 -19.83 8.74
C SER A 51 -2.26 -18.73 9.80
N GLU A 52 -2.86 -19.02 10.95
CA GLU A 52 -2.94 -18.08 12.07
C GLU A 52 -1.58 -17.90 12.73
N GLN A 53 -0.82 -18.98 12.89
CA GLN A 53 0.55 -18.91 13.39
C GLN A 53 1.41 -18.01 12.50
N ARG A 54 1.37 -18.24 11.18
CA ARG A 54 2.09 -17.41 10.20
C ARG A 54 1.63 -15.94 10.24
N ARG A 55 0.32 -15.71 10.36
CA ARG A 55 -0.22 -14.35 10.49
C ARG A 55 0.35 -13.64 11.72
N ARG A 56 0.40 -14.33 12.87
CA ARG A 56 0.95 -13.78 14.11
C ARG A 56 2.45 -13.57 14.06
N GLU A 57 3.19 -14.44 13.39
CA GLU A 57 4.62 -14.26 13.15
C GLU A 57 4.88 -13.02 12.31
N LEU A 58 4.14 -12.84 11.21
CA LEU A 58 4.24 -11.63 10.38
C LEU A 58 3.96 -10.36 11.18
N VAL A 59 2.90 -10.35 11.99
CA VAL A 59 2.57 -9.21 12.85
C VAL A 59 3.71 -8.90 13.82
N ARG A 60 4.34 -9.93 14.41
CA ARG A 60 5.50 -9.75 15.29
C ARG A 60 6.68 -9.14 14.54
N THR A 61 7.01 -9.65 13.35
CA THR A 61 8.09 -9.06 12.53
C THR A 61 7.87 -7.58 12.26
N VAL A 62 6.63 -7.17 11.96
CA VAL A 62 6.32 -5.74 11.76
C VAL A 62 6.59 -4.91 13.01
N TYR A 63 6.28 -5.43 14.21
CA TYR A 63 6.61 -4.73 15.46
C TYR A 63 8.11 -4.71 15.73
N ASP A 64 8.83 -5.78 15.39
CA ASP A 64 10.29 -5.85 15.52
C ASP A 64 10.95 -4.78 14.65
N ASP A 65 10.50 -4.61 13.41
CA ASP A 65 10.96 -3.57 12.48
C ASP A 65 10.68 -2.16 13.01
N LEU A 66 9.50 -1.94 13.61
CA LEU A 66 9.16 -0.64 14.21
C LEU A 66 10.08 -0.29 15.38
N VAL A 67 10.43 -1.27 16.22
CA VAL A 67 11.36 -1.07 17.34
C VAL A 67 12.77 -0.74 16.85
N GLU A 68 13.20 -1.32 15.73
CA GLU A 68 14.51 -1.00 15.14
C GLU A 68 14.58 0.43 14.56
N ILE A 69 13.49 0.90 13.96
CA ILE A 69 13.47 2.20 13.27
C ILE A 69 13.30 3.37 14.25
N VAL A 70 12.54 3.20 15.34
CA VAL A 70 12.23 4.28 16.28
C VAL A 70 13.31 4.34 17.37
N PRO A 71 14.12 5.42 17.44
CA PRO A 71 15.26 5.49 18.36
C PRO A 71 14.90 5.40 19.84
N ASP A 72 13.68 5.80 20.21
CA ASP A 72 13.21 5.82 21.59
C ASP A 72 12.63 4.48 22.05
N LEU A 73 12.58 3.46 21.18
CA LEU A 73 12.09 2.12 21.51
C LEU A 73 13.23 1.16 21.84
N GLU A 74 13.09 0.49 22.98
CA GLU A 74 14.05 -0.52 23.40
C GLU A 74 13.63 -1.92 22.92
N PRO A 75 14.57 -2.86 22.68
CA PRO A 75 14.26 -4.24 22.30
C PRO A 75 13.34 -4.97 23.30
N SER A 76 13.38 -4.56 24.58
CA SER A 76 12.52 -5.10 25.63
C SER A 76 11.05 -4.71 25.47
N GLU A 77 10.74 -3.62 24.76
CA GLU A 77 9.40 -3.06 24.58
C GLU A 77 8.65 -3.63 23.38
N ARG A 78 9.30 -4.51 22.59
CA ARG A 78 8.77 -5.16 21.38
C ARG A 78 7.43 -5.89 21.55
N ARG A 79 7.05 -6.24 22.78
CA ARG A 79 5.77 -6.91 23.09
C ARG A 79 4.67 -5.97 23.56
N SER A 80 4.95 -4.67 23.71
CA SER A 80 4.03 -3.69 24.28
C SER A 80 3.42 -2.82 23.19
N GLU A 81 2.34 -3.29 22.55
CA GLU A 81 1.69 -2.60 21.41
C GLU A 81 1.41 -1.12 21.69
N ILE A 82 0.80 -0.79 22.84
CA ILE A 82 0.50 0.60 23.24
C ILE A 82 1.75 1.47 23.31
N LEU A 83 2.85 0.95 23.86
CA LEU A 83 4.09 1.71 24.01
C LEU A 83 4.75 1.95 22.66
N ILE A 84 4.77 0.92 21.81
CA ILE A 84 5.27 1.02 20.43
C ILE A 84 4.51 2.11 19.70
N TYR A 85 3.18 2.10 19.71
CA TYR A 85 2.38 3.12 19.04
C TYR A 85 2.62 4.52 19.60
N LEU A 86 2.63 4.68 20.92
CA LEU A 86 2.80 5.99 21.55
C LEU A 86 4.17 6.60 21.21
N LYS A 87 5.25 5.83 21.37
CA LYS A 87 6.61 6.27 21.06
C LYS A 87 6.77 6.53 19.55
N THR A 88 6.22 5.68 18.70
CA THR A 88 6.22 5.88 17.24
C THR A 88 5.54 7.18 16.85
N ILE A 89 4.35 7.47 17.39
CA ILE A 89 3.62 8.71 17.12
C ILE A 89 4.41 9.93 17.60
N ASN A 90 5.04 9.85 18.77
CA ASN A 90 5.87 10.92 19.31
C ASN A 90 7.10 11.17 18.44
N HIS A 91 7.79 10.11 18.00
CA HIS A 91 8.92 10.21 17.09
C HIS A 91 8.50 10.83 15.74
N LEU A 92 7.35 10.42 15.19
CA LEU A 92 6.81 10.98 13.96
C LEU A 92 6.55 12.48 14.11
N LYS A 93 5.87 12.91 15.19
CA LYS A 93 5.64 14.32 15.51
C LYS A 93 6.96 15.10 15.62
N TRP A 94 7.99 14.52 16.23
CA TRP A 94 9.31 15.12 16.32
C TRP A 94 9.94 15.29 14.94
N LEU A 95 9.90 14.28 14.06
CA LEU A 95 10.40 14.36 12.68
C LEU A 95 9.71 15.49 11.89
N TYR A 96 8.38 15.61 11.98
CA TYR A 96 7.64 16.70 11.33
C TYR A 96 8.11 18.08 11.81
N ARG A 97 8.22 18.27 13.13
CA ARG A 97 8.69 19.53 13.73
C ARG A 97 10.13 19.84 13.33
N ARG A 98 11.00 18.83 13.35
CA ARG A 98 12.42 18.96 13.00
C ARG A 98 12.58 19.31 11.52
N ASN A 99 11.85 18.65 10.63
CA ASN A 99 11.85 18.96 9.20
C ASN A 99 11.37 20.41 8.97
N SER A 100 10.25 20.82 9.56
CA SER A 100 9.77 22.21 9.47
C SER A 100 10.81 23.24 9.92
N TYR A 101 11.48 22.98 11.05
CA TYR A 101 12.55 23.84 11.55
C TYR A 101 13.74 23.92 10.59
N LEU A 102 14.21 22.78 10.08
CA LEU A 102 15.32 22.73 9.13
C LEU A 102 14.99 23.46 7.82
N ARG A 103 13.75 23.34 7.34
CA ARG A 103 13.27 24.07 6.16
C ARG A 103 13.34 25.59 6.39
N LYS A 104 12.90 26.08 7.55
CA LYS A 104 13.01 27.50 7.91
C LYS A 104 14.46 27.98 7.93
N LEU A 105 15.34 27.22 8.58
CA LEU A 105 16.78 27.55 8.62
C LEU A 105 17.42 27.60 7.24
N LEU A 106 17.02 26.69 6.33
CA LEU A 106 17.49 26.70 4.96
C LEU A 106 17.04 27.98 4.25
N THR A 107 15.75 28.33 4.34
CA THR A 107 15.22 29.57 3.77
C THR A 107 15.98 30.80 4.29
N GLU A 108 16.13 30.94 5.60
CA GLU A 108 16.88 32.06 6.23
C GLU A 108 18.35 32.12 5.80
N LYS A 109 18.98 30.97 5.54
CA LYS A 109 20.37 30.90 5.07
C LYS A 109 20.48 31.41 3.63
N TYR A 110 19.57 31.00 2.74
CA TYR A 110 19.59 31.42 1.34
C TYR A 110 19.20 32.89 1.16
N GLU A 111 18.25 33.39 1.95
CA GLU A 111 17.90 34.81 1.99
C GLU A 111 19.12 35.68 2.34
N ARG A 112 19.89 35.29 3.36
CA ARG A 112 21.14 35.99 3.74
C ARG A 112 22.23 35.94 2.67
N GLN A 113 22.20 34.94 1.80
CA GLN A 113 23.16 34.79 0.70
C GLN A 113 22.73 35.55 -0.56
N GLY A 114 21.59 36.25 -0.54
CA GLY A 114 21.09 37.03 -1.67
C GLY A 114 20.37 36.20 -2.75
N GLU A 115 20.04 34.94 -2.45
CA GLU A 115 19.32 34.02 -3.34
C GLU A 115 17.93 33.69 -2.74
N PRO A 116 16.97 34.62 -2.79
CA PRO A 116 15.67 34.46 -2.10
C PRO A 116 14.73 33.42 -2.73
N ALA A 117 15.09 32.82 -3.87
CA ALA A 117 14.19 31.99 -4.68
C ALA A 117 14.57 30.50 -4.74
N VAL A 118 15.25 29.97 -3.72
CA VAL A 118 15.48 28.51 -3.64
C VAL A 118 14.17 27.83 -3.28
N GLU A 119 13.43 27.39 -4.30
CA GLU A 119 12.23 26.57 -4.11
C GLU A 119 12.61 25.26 -3.41
N LEU A 120 12.17 25.12 -2.15
CA LEU A 120 12.35 23.87 -1.42
C LEU A 120 11.57 22.76 -2.14
N PRO A 121 12.21 21.64 -2.51
CA PRO A 121 11.53 20.56 -3.19
C PRO A 121 10.30 20.09 -2.42
N ASN A 122 9.14 20.05 -3.08
CA ASN A 122 7.86 19.64 -2.47
C ASN A 122 7.93 18.30 -1.72
N ARG A 123 8.81 17.37 -2.13
CA ARG A 123 9.03 16.09 -1.45
C ARG A 123 9.50 16.22 0.00
N LEU A 124 10.06 17.37 0.40
CA LEU A 124 10.53 17.64 1.76
C LEU A 124 9.43 18.28 2.62
N VAL A 125 8.32 18.70 2.02
CA VAL A 125 7.20 19.34 2.71
C VAL A 125 6.32 18.27 3.31
N TRP A 126 6.63 17.88 4.54
CA TRP A 126 5.83 16.97 5.33
C TRP A 126 5.07 17.80 6.36
N GLU A 127 3.77 18.01 6.14
CA GLU A 127 2.92 18.81 7.03
C GLU A 127 1.88 17.93 7.73
N LEU A 128 1.78 18.12 9.05
CA LEU A 128 0.75 17.46 9.83
C LEU A 128 -0.58 18.19 9.59
N ARG A 129 -1.43 17.63 8.72
CA ARG A 129 -2.81 18.11 8.57
C ARG A 129 -3.52 18.02 9.91
N SER A 130 -3.96 19.16 10.44
CA SER A 130 -4.87 19.20 11.59
C SER A 130 -6.18 18.56 11.15
N ILE A 131 -6.54 17.43 11.77
CA ILE A 131 -7.89 16.88 11.63
C ILE A 131 -8.83 17.86 12.33
N PRO A 132 -9.79 18.49 11.64
CA PRO A 132 -10.76 19.35 12.31
C PRO A 132 -11.52 18.51 13.34
N SER A 133 -11.49 18.94 14.60
CA SER A 133 -12.23 18.31 15.68
C SER A 133 -13.71 18.29 15.33
N ALA A 134 -14.29 17.10 15.16
CA ALA A 134 -15.73 16.94 15.00
C ALA A 134 -16.44 17.63 16.18
N GLN A 135 -17.27 18.62 15.87
CA GLN A 135 -18.09 19.32 16.84
C GLN A 135 -18.99 18.29 17.53
N GLN A 136 -18.88 18.20 18.86
CA GLN A 136 -19.87 17.48 19.66
C GLN A 136 -21.11 18.36 19.73
N ASP A 137 -22.07 18.11 18.85
CA ASP A 137 -23.45 18.56 19.03
C ASP A 137 -24.05 17.80 20.22
N THR A 138 -23.81 18.28 21.44
CA THR A 138 -24.68 17.96 22.58
C THR A 138 -25.96 18.76 22.40
N ASN A 139 -26.85 18.25 21.53
CA ASN A 139 -28.15 18.86 21.32
C ASN A 139 -28.97 18.71 22.60
N LYS A 140 -29.40 19.89 23.06
CA LYS A 140 -30.14 20.19 24.27
C LYS A 140 -31.61 19.84 24.03
N GLN A 141 -32.08 18.69 24.49
CA GLN A 141 -33.50 18.40 24.59
C GLN A 141 -33.79 17.64 25.89
N GLU A 142 -34.17 18.41 26.91
CA GLU A 142 -35.18 18.02 27.90
C GLU A 142 -35.68 19.31 28.57
N SER A 143 -36.63 19.94 27.92
CA SER A 143 -37.55 20.91 28.51
C SER A 143 -38.89 20.71 27.81
N SER A 144 -39.97 20.65 28.61
CA SER A 144 -41.30 20.10 28.30
C SER A 144 -41.34 18.55 28.37
N GLN A 145 -42.02 17.91 29.32
CA GLN A 145 -43.28 18.24 29.99
C GLN A 145 -43.26 17.88 31.47
#